data_AF-A0A353R9G6-F1
#
_entry.id   AF-A0A353R9G6-F1
#
_cell.length_a   1.000
_cell.length_b   1.000
_cell.length_c   1.000
_cell.angle_alpha   90.00
_cell.angle_beta   90.00
_cell.angle_gamma   90.00
#
_symmetry.space_group_name_H-M   'P 1'
#
loop_
_entity.id
_entity.type
_entity.pdbx_description
1 polymer ?
#
loop_
_entity_poly.entity_id
_entity_poly.type
_entity_poly.pdbx_seq_one_letter_code
_entity_poly.pdbx_strand_id
1 'polypeptide(L)' 'LKEETTWHRVVAWEGKDIAPFESVKKGSRLAITGKIRTNAYEKDGQPRYFQEVIAQTLREVLPQKPGEVVPS' A
#
# COMPACT_ATOMS: atom_id res chain seq x y z
N LEU A 1 -24.76 -1.20 5.95
CA LEU A 1 -23.32 -1.51 6.14
C LEU A 1 -22.68 -0.34 6.85
N LYS A 2 -21.82 -0.62 7.84
CA LYS A 2 -21.05 0.41 8.56
C LYS A 2 -19.75 0.64 7.78
N GLU A 3 -19.31 1.89 7.66
CA GLU A 3 -18.04 2.21 7.02
C GLU A 3 -16.87 1.74 7.91
N GLU A 4 -15.90 1.03 7.33
CA GLU A 4 -14.70 0.56 8.02
C GLU A 4 -13.47 1.23 7.38
N THR A 5 -12.59 1.76 8.22
CA THR A 5 -11.32 2.35 7.79
C THR A 5 -10.18 1.67 8.51
N THR A 6 -9.22 1.14 7.74
CA THR A 6 -8.04 0.45 8.26
C THR A 6 -6.77 1.08 7.71
N TRP A 7 -5.76 1.24 8.56
CA TRP A 7 -4.48 1.84 8.20
C TRP A 7 -3.41 0.76 8.08
N HIS A 8 -2.79 0.67 6.91
CA HIS A 8 -1.74 -0.31 6.62
C HIS A 8 -0.41 0.39 6.40
N ARG A 9 0.66 -0.17 6.95
CA ARG A 9 2.03 0.26 6.67
C ARG A 9 2.55 -0.48 5.45
N VAL A 10 2.96 0.27 4.42
CA VAL A 10 3.51 -0.27 3.18
C VAL A 10 4.98 0.15 3.06
N VAL A 11 5.83 -0.79 2.69
CA VAL A 11 7.24 -0.55 2.36
C VAL A 11 7.43 -0.87 0.87
N ALA A 12 7.86 0.13 0.10
CA ALA A 12 8.14 -0.01 -1.32
C ALA A 12 9.57 0.45 -1.62
N TRP A 13 10.19 -0.20 -2.61
CA TRP A 13 11.52 0.12 -3.12
C TRP A 13 11.38 0.48 -4.60
N GLU A 14 12.32 1.24 -5.16
CA GLU A 14 12.28 1.52 -6.60
C GLU A 14 12.33 0.22 -7.41
N GLY A 15 11.57 0.18 -8.50
CA GLY A 15 11.45 -1.00 -9.33
C GLY A 15 10.51 -0.79 -10.51
N LYS A 16 10.57 -1.69 -11.49
CA LYS A 16 9.80 -1.61 -12.74
C LYS A 16 8.28 -1.53 -12.51
N ASP A 17 7.77 -2.23 -11.50
CA ASP A 17 6.35 -2.33 -11.19
C ASP A 17 5.88 -1.40 -10.06
N ILE A 18 6.74 -0.46 -9.67
CA ILE A 18 6.48 0.52 -8.61
C ILE A 18 6.36 1.91 -9.25
N ALA A 19 5.26 2.60 -8.98
CA ALA A 19 5.07 3.96 -9.48
C ALA A 19 6.20 4.88 -8.98
N PRO A 20 6.64 5.86 -9.80
CA PRO A 20 7.64 6.83 -9.38
C PRO A 20 7.21 7.53 -8.09
N PHE A 21 8.08 7.56 -7.09
CA PHE A 21 7.73 8.14 -5.78
C PHE A 21 7.38 9.64 -5.87
N GLU A 22 7.94 10.33 -6.87
CA GLU A 22 7.61 11.72 -7.16
C GLU A 22 6.16 11.91 -7.62
N SER A 23 5.55 10.92 -8.27
CA SER A 23 4.15 10.99 -8.72
C SER A 23 3.16 10.70 -7.59
N VAL A 24 3.57 9.92 -6.58
CA VAL A 24 2.73 9.56 -5.44
C VAL A 24 2.64 10.74 -4.47
N LYS A 25 1.43 11.30 -4.29
CA LYS A 25 1.16 12.41 -3.37
C LYS A 25 0.15 12.00 -2.31
N LYS A 26 0.02 12.81 -1.25
CA LYS A 26 -1.04 12.62 -0.25
C LYS A 26 -2.41 12.67 -0.95
N GLY A 27 -3.22 11.64 -0.73
CA GLY A 27 -4.53 11.51 -1.36
C GLY A 27 -4.53 10.72 -2.68
N SER A 28 -3.35 10.35 -3.21
CA SER A 28 -3.25 9.41 -4.33
C SER A 28 -3.93 8.09 -3.96
N ARG A 29 -4.75 7.57 -4.88
CA ARG A 29 -5.36 6.25 -4.75
C ARG A 29 -4.41 5.25 -5.37
N LEU A 30 -4.00 4.26 -4.59
CA LEU A 30 -3.00 3.29 -5.01
C LEU A 30 -3.57 1.88 -4.91
N ALA A 31 -3.31 1.06 -5.93
CA ALA A 31 -3.43 -0.39 -5.87
C ALA A 31 -2.06 -0.98 -5.54
N ILE A 32 -1.99 -1.79 -4.48
CA ILE A 32 -0.73 -2.32 -3.94
C ILE A 32 -0.90 -3.83 -3.77
N THR A 33 0.03 -4.59 -4.34
CA THR A 33 0.14 -6.05 -4.10
C THR A 33 1.52 -6.34 -3.55
N GLY A 34 1.59 -7.19 -2.53
CA GLY A 34 2.84 -7.49 -1.87
C GLY A 34 2.72 -8.63 -0.88
N LYS A 35 3.81 -8.87 -0.15
CA LYS A 35 3.86 -9.87 0.90
C LYS A 35 3.70 -9.21 2.25
N ILE A 36 2.87 -9.79 3.12
CA ILE A 36 2.79 -9.35 4.52
C ILE A 36 4.00 -9.90 5.26
N ARG A 37 4.69 -9.02 5.97
CA ARG A 37 5.82 -9.36 6.83
C ARG A 37 5.54 -8.90 8.25
N THR A 38 5.72 -9.80 9.19
CA THR A 38 5.70 -9.46 10.62
C THR A 38 7.14 -9.24 11.06
N ASN A 39 7.41 -8.05 11.58
CA ASN A 39 8.69 -7.69 12.16
C ASN A 39 8.55 -7.55 13.68
N ALA A 40 9.63 -7.85 14.39
CA ALA A 40 9.75 -7.69 15.82
C ALA A 40 10.90 -6.72 16.12
N TYR A 41 10.70 -5.81 17.07
CA TYR A 41 11.75 -4.94 17.59
C TYR A 41 11.59 -4.80 19.11
N GLU A 42 12.69 -4.57 19.82
CA GLU A 42 12.63 -4.27 21.25
C GLU A 42 12.51 -2.77 21.48
N LYS A 43 11.64 -2.40 22.42
CA LYS A 43 11.55 -1.05 22.95
C LYS A 43 11.25 -1.13 24.44
N ASP A 44 12.06 -0.45 25.25
CA ASP A 44 11.93 -0.43 26.71
C ASP A 44 11.94 -1.84 27.34
N GLY A 45 12.76 -2.75 26.78
CA GLY A 45 12.86 -4.14 27.23
C GLY A 45 11.65 -5.03 26.92
N GLN A 46 10.72 -4.58 26.08
CA GLN A 46 9.58 -5.37 25.62
C GLN A 46 9.60 -5.58 24.10
N PRO A 47 9.41 -6.82 23.61
CA PRO A 47 9.29 -7.07 22.18
C PRO A 47 7.97 -6.52 21.65
N ARG A 48 8.05 -5.76 20.56
CA ARG A 48 6.92 -5.18 19.84
C ARG A 48 6.86 -5.79 18.45
N TYR A 49 5.66 -6.21 18.06
CA TYR A 49 5.39 -6.75 16.73
C TYR A 49 4.63 -5.74 15.90
N PHE A 50 4.98 -5.64 14.62
CA PHE A 50 4.22 -4.87 13.66
C PHE A 50 4.22 -5.58 12.31
N GLN A 51 3.16 -5.37 11.56
CA GLN A 51 2.98 -5.94 10.24
C GLN A 51 3.16 -4.85 9.19
N GLU A 52 3.80 -5.23 8.09
CA GLU A 52 3.99 -4.36 6.94
C GLU A 52 3.67 -5.14 5.66
N VAL A 53 3.21 -4.41 4.65
CA VAL A 53 3.11 -4.93 3.29
C VAL A 53 4.38 -4.55 2.55
N ILE A 54 5.19 -5.53 2.18
CA ILE A 54 6.34 -5.34 1.31
C ILE A 54 5.82 -5.35 -0.13
N ALA A 55 5.72 -4.17 -0.74
CA ALA A 55 5.13 -3.98 -2.05
C ALA A 55 5.98 -4.66 -3.14
N GLN A 56 5.32 -5.47 -3.96
CA GLN A 56 5.86 -6.01 -5.21
C GLN A 56 5.33 -5.20 -6.40
N THR A 57 4.11 -4.70 -6.30
CA THR A 57 3.53 -3.74 -7.24
C THR A 57 2.90 -2.57 -6.50
N LEU A 58 3.02 -1.38 -7.07
CA LEU A 58 2.37 -0.16 -6.58
C LEU A 58 1.98 0.66 -7.80
N ARG A 59 0.69 0.89 -7.99
CA ARG A 59 0.16 1.61 -9.15
C ARG A 59 -0.86 2.64 -8.73
N GLU A 60 -0.80 3.82 -9.33
CA GLU A 60 -1.85 4.81 -9.16
C GLU A 60 -3.10 4.38 -9.92
N VAL A 61 -4.23 4.42 -9.23
CA VAL A 61 -5.53 4.12 -9.82
C VAL A 61 -6.30 5.42 -9.99
N LEU A 62 -6.63 5.72 -11.23
CA LEU A 62 -7.50 6.85 -11.53
C LEU A 62 -8.90 6.57 -10.96
N PRO A 63 -9.62 7.60 -10.50
CA PRO A 63 -11.03 7.45 -10.20
C PRO A 63 -11.73 7.01 -11.49
N GLN A 64 -12.20 5.76 -11.53
CA GLN A 64 -13.09 5.34 -12.60
C GLN A 64 -14.33 6.23 -12.54
N LYS A 65 -14.63 6.89 -13.67
CA LYS A 65 -15.94 7.53 -13.83
C LYS A 65 -16.99 6.43 -13.66
N PRO A 66 -18.06 6.63 -12.87
CA PRO A 66 -19.13 5.67 -12.79
C PRO A 66 -19.68 5.43 -14.22
N GLY A 67 -19.41 4.25 -14.79
CA GLY A 67 -19.88 3.84 -16.12
C GLY A 67 -18.83 3.49 -17.18
N GLU A 68 -17.53 3.66 -16.92
CA GLU A 68 -16.49 3.35 -17.92
C GLU A 68 -15.97 1.91 -17.76
N VAL A 69 -16.45 1.00 -18.62
CA VAL A 69 -15.94 -0.38 -18.72
C VAL A 69 -14.63 -0.35 -19.51
N VAL A 70 -13.51 -0.62 -18.84
CA VAL A 70 -12.21 -0.84 -19.49
C VAL A 70 -12.18 -2.28 -20.06
N PRO A 71 -12.04 -2.47 -21.39
CA PRO A 71 -11.94 -3.81 -21.97
C PRO A 71 -10.58 -4.45 -21.63
N SER A 72 -10.62 -5.77 -21.44
CA SER A 72 -9.49 -6.65 -21.09
C SER A 72 -8.40 -6.73 -22.14
#